data_AF-A0A371RKW0-F1
#
_entry.id   AF-A0A371RKW0-F1
#
_cell.length_a   1.000
_cell.length_b   1.000
_cell.length_c   1.000
_cell.angle_alpha   90.00
_cell.angle_beta   90.00
_cell.angle_gamma   90.00
#
_symmetry.space_group_name_H-M   'P 1'
#
loop_
_entity.id
_entity.type
_entity.pdbx_description
1 polymer ?
#
loop_
_entity_poly.entity_id
_entity_poly.type
_entity_poly.pdbx_seq_one_letter_code
_entity_poly.pdbx_strand_id
1 'polypeptide(L)'
;MTLRAYVSRWFTFLVLGFAATGCASVKVSIPGMGDKAEIADTGYSERVALIDAADDLSLHPWGDTPDNGFVNVLFGTVSDNPQERAVKDYIATIERRGEDPVAGVFADADLSLAHARRVVEAGRQAMGAITPVPSDIATLERAISDTRECRTMYVAALETLERRDWDVSRTDILVIRDAFTQTIDDMGVTADLVAERVAAVQGRDRFAEHRPGSDTGGE
;
A
#
# COMPACT_ATOMS: atom_id res chain seq x y z
N MET A 1 23.46 -43.86 -37.81
CA MET A 1 22.69 -44.52 -38.90
C MET A 1 21.82 -45.56 -38.22
N THR A 2 20.50 -45.44 -38.09
CA THR A 2 19.49 -45.32 -39.15
C THR A 2 18.23 -44.58 -38.68
N LEU A 3 17.76 -43.68 -39.54
CA LEU A 3 16.47 -42.98 -39.54
C LEU A 3 15.28 -43.92 -39.80
N ARG A 4 14.14 -43.61 -39.19
CA ARG A 4 12.75 -43.78 -39.68
C ARG A 4 11.92 -42.75 -38.89
N ALA A 5 11.45 -41.60 -39.39
CA ALA A 5 10.63 -41.26 -40.56
C ALA A 5 9.25 -41.94 -40.54
N TYR A 6 8.19 -41.17 -40.21
CA TYR A 6 6.82 -41.21 -40.75
C TYR A 6 6.09 -39.92 -40.27
N VAL A 7 6.01 -38.85 -41.08
CA VAL A 7 4.94 -38.51 -42.04
C VAL A 7 3.64 -38.11 -41.32
N SER A 8 3.36 -36.81 -41.13
CA SER A 8 2.67 -35.88 -42.07
C SER A 8 1.19 -36.19 -42.29
N ARG A 9 0.31 -35.28 -41.83
CA ARG A 9 -0.81 -34.66 -42.60
C ARG A 9 -1.50 -33.59 -41.75
N TRP A 10 -1.35 -32.30 -42.09
CA TRP A 10 -2.06 -31.51 -43.12
C TRP A 10 -3.52 -31.19 -42.72
N PHE A 11 -3.82 -29.91 -42.45
CA PHE A 11 -4.89 -29.04 -42.99
C PHE A 11 -5.18 -27.89 -42.00
N THR A 12 -4.82 -26.63 -42.24
CA THR A 12 -5.39 -25.62 -43.17
C THR A 12 -6.47 -24.73 -42.49
N PHE A 13 -6.10 -23.45 -42.32
CA PHE A 13 -6.87 -22.18 -42.40
C PHE A 13 -8.31 -22.07 -41.88
N LEU A 14 -8.54 -21.11 -40.96
CA LEU A 14 -9.55 -20.03 -41.02
C LEU A 14 -9.31 -19.09 -39.80
N VAL A 15 -8.83 -17.85 -39.93
CA VAL A 15 -9.48 -16.60 -40.39
C VAL A 15 -10.75 -16.22 -39.61
N LEU A 16 -10.60 -15.12 -38.86
CA LEU A 16 -11.58 -14.15 -38.34
C LEU A 16 -12.76 -14.64 -37.49
N GLY A 17 -12.79 -14.11 -36.26
CA GLY A 17 -13.97 -14.02 -35.41
C GLY A 17 -13.78 -12.97 -34.31
N PHE A 18 -13.39 -11.75 -34.70
CA PHE A 18 -13.51 -10.57 -33.82
C PHE A 18 -15.00 -10.30 -33.64
N ALA A 19 -15.58 -10.82 -32.56
CA ALA A 19 -16.92 -10.46 -32.11
C ALA A 19 -16.82 -9.93 -30.68
N ALA A 20 -16.23 -8.74 -30.56
CA ALA A 20 -16.56 -7.86 -29.46
C ALA A 20 -18.03 -7.48 -29.64
N THR A 21 -18.92 -8.16 -28.91
CA THR A 21 -20.25 -7.62 -28.63
C THR A 21 -20.05 -6.37 -27.78
N GLY A 22 -19.83 -5.25 -28.46
CA GLY A 22 -19.93 -3.94 -27.86
C GLY A 22 -21.35 -3.74 -27.36
N CYS A 23 -21.53 -3.77 -26.04
CA CYS A 23 -22.61 -3.05 -25.42
C CYS A 23 -22.36 -1.57 -25.73
N ALA A 24 -22.94 -1.08 -26.83
CA ALA A 24 -23.04 0.34 -27.12
C ALA A 24 -23.92 0.98 -26.04
N SER A 25 -23.30 1.36 -24.92
CA SER A 25 -23.91 2.31 -24.00
C SER A 25 -23.90 3.65 -24.70
N VAL A 26 -25.06 4.04 -25.21
CA VAL A 26 -25.28 5.39 -25.75
C VAL A 26 -25.16 6.34 -24.56
N LYS A 27 -23.96 6.93 -24.38
CA LYS A 27 -23.75 8.08 -23.48
C LYS A 27 -24.52 9.24 -24.10
N VAL A 28 -25.75 9.45 -23.62
CA VAL A 28 -26.48 10.69 -23.84
C VAL A 28 -25.70 11.76 -23.09
N SER A 29 -24.83 12.47 -23.81
CA SER A 29 -24.13 13.64 -23.31
C SER A 29 -25.15 14.76 -23.10
N ILE A 30 -25.63 14.88 -21.86
CA ILE A 30 -26.30 16.09 -21.39
C ILE A 30 -25.21 17.14 -21.23
N PRO A 31 -25.24 18.26 -21.98
CA PRO A 31 -24.23 19.31 -21.86
C PRO A 31 -24.22 19.85 -20.44
N GLY A 32 -23.07 19.79 -19.75
CA GLY A 32 -22.89 20.30 -18.38
C GLY A 32 -22.92 19.26 -17.25
N MET A 33 -23.14 17.97 -17.54
CA MET A 33 -23.10 16.89 -16.52
C MET A 33 -21.89 15.95 -16.65
N GLY A 34 -21.21 15.95 -17.81
CA GLY A 34 -20.05 15.09 -18.10
C GLY A 34 -18.87 15.36 -17.17
N ASP A 35 -18.54 16.62 -16.95
CA ASP A 35 -17.40 17.02 -16.11
C ASP A 35 -17.57 16.50 -14.68
N LYS A 36 -18.74 16.62 -14.07
CA LYS A 36 -18.96 16.16 -12.68
C LYS A 36 -18.87 14.64 -12.52
N ALA A 37 -19.31 13.88 -13.52
CA ALA A 37 -19.27 12.41 -13.47
C ALA A 37 -17.83 11.88 -13.69
N GLU A 38 -17.09 12.47 -14.63
CA GLU A 38 -15.67 12.15 -14.86
C GLU A 38 -14.80 12.56 -13.67
N ILE A 39 -15.08 13.71 -13.06
CA ILE A 39 -14.43 14.20 -11.83
C ILE A 39 -14.65 13.28 -10.62
N ALA A 40 -15.86 12.72 -10.48
CA ALA A 40 -16.18 11.79 -9.41
C ALA A 40 -15.51 10.42 -9.62
N ASP A 41 -15.34 10.01 -10.88
CA ASP A 41 -14.73 8.73 -11.27
C ASP A 41 -13.22 8.72 -11.07
N THR A 42 -12.52 9.82 -11.42
CA THR A 42 -11.07 9.93 -11.16
C THR A 42 -10.77 9.91 -9.67
N GLY A 43 -11.42 10.77 -8.87
CA GLY A 43 -11.23 10.83 -7.41
C GLY A 43 -11.50 9.50 -6.69
N TYR A 44 -12.43 8.70 -7.23
CA TYR A 44 -12.68 7.35 -6.74
C TYR A 44 -11.53 6.39 -7.10
N SER A 45 -10.98 6.47 -8.31
CA SER A 45 -9.86 5.64 -8.76
C SER A 45 -8.57 5.88 -7.97
N GLU A 46 -8.22 7.14 -7.67
CA GLU A 46 -7.02 7.45 -6.89
C GLU A 46 -7.14 6.95 -5.44
N ARG A 47 -8.35 7.05 -4.87
CA ARG A 47 -8.63 6.54 -3.53
C ARG A 47 -8.54 5.02 -3.46
N VAL A 48 -9.11 4.31 -4.43
CA VAL A 48 -9.02 2.85 -4.50
C VAL A 48 -7.56 2.42 -4.59
N ALA A 49 -6.75 3.09 -5.42
CA ALA A 49 -5.32 2.81 -5.52
C ALA A 49 -4.58 3.01 -4.18
N LEU A 50 -4.93 4.05 -3.42
CA LEU A 50 -4.35 4.30 -2.09
C LEU A 50 -4.74 3.20 -1.07
N ILE A 51 -6.01 2.79 -1.07
CA ILE A 51 -6.49 1.72 -0.19
C ILE A 51 -5.83 0.40 -0.55
N ASP A 52 -5.83 0.02 -1.83
CA ASP A 52 -5.21 -1.22 -2.30
C ASP A 52 -3.71 -1.26 -1.97
N ALA A 53 -3.00 -0.13 -2.14
CA ALA A 53 -1.58 -0.05 -1.78
C ALA A 53 -1.35 -0.19 -0.25
N ALA A 54 -2.24 0.36 0.57
CA ALA A 54 -2.15 0.24 2.02
C ALA A 54 -2.53 -1.17 2.51
N ASP A 55 -3.47 -1.83 1.85
CA ASP A 55 -3.83 -3.22 2.13
C ASP A 55 -2.68 -4.17 1.77
N ASP A 56 -2.09 -3.98 0.59
CA ASP A 56 -0.87 -4.66 0.17
C ASP A 56 0.27 -4.49 1.19
N LEU A 57 0.46 -3.29 1.73
CA LEU A 57 1.46 -3.02 2.76
C LEU A 57 1.17 -3.78 4.04
N SER A 58 -0.09 -3.84 4.50
CA SER A 58 -0.47 -4.51 5.76
C SER A 58 -0.31 -6.04 5.75
N LEU A 59 0.01 -6.63 4.59
CA LEU A 59 0.37 -8.02 4.49
C LEU A 59 1.79 -8.21 5.05
N HIS A 60 1.87 -8.80 6.25
CA HIS A 60 3.13 -9.06 6.92
C HIS A 60 3.32 -10.58 7.14
N PRO A 61 4.57 -11.07 7.08
CA PRO A 61 4.86 -12.50 7.27
C PRO A 61 4.80 -12.96 8.73
N TRP A 62 4.91 -12.03 9.69
CA TRP A 62 4.60 -12.28 11.09
C TRP A 62 3.09 -12.09 11.27
N GLY A 63 2.40 -13.09 11.82
CA GLY A 63 0.98 -12.96 12.13
C GLY A 63 0.73 -11.88 13.19
N ASP A 64 -0.52 -11.43 13.32
CA ASP A 64 -0.93 -10.40 14.28
C ASP A 64 -0.31 -10.68 15.66
N THR A 65 0.69 -9.87 16.05
CA THR A 65 1.13 -9.86 17.44
C THR A 65 -0.05 -9.35 18.24
N PRO A 66 -0.62 -10.13 19.19
CA PRO A 66 -1.76 -9.65 19.94
C PRO A 66 -1.36 -8.34 20.63
N ASP A 67 -2.08 -7.26 20.36
CA ASP A 67 -2.05 -6.04 21.16
C ASP A 67 -2.60 -6.36 22.55
N ASN A 68 -1.78 -6.92 23.43
CA ASN A 68 -2.16 -7.15 24.82
C ASN A 68 -1.17 -6.50 25.79
N GLY A 69 -1.05 -5.18 25.63
CA GLY A 69 -0.45 -4.25 26.59
C GLY A 69 -1.19 -4.10 27.93
N PHE A 70 -2.21 -4.91 28.25
CA PHE A 70 -2.93 -4.77 29.53
C PHE A 70 -3.21 -6.06 30.32
N VAL A 71 -3.16 -7.24 29.70
CA VAL A 71 -3.56 -8.50 30.38
C VAL A 71 -2.36 -9.27 30.95
N ASN A 72 -1.17 -9.14 30.38
CA ASN A 72 0.02 -9.86 30.86
C ASN A 72 0.61 -9.32 32.17
N VAL A 73 0.21 -8.13 32.62
CA VAL A 73 0.69 -7.53 33.88
C VAL A 73 0.04 -8.19 35.11
N LEU A 74 -1.13 -8.85 34.96
CA LEU A 74 -1.90 -9.39 36.09
C LEU A 74 -1.57 -10.83 36.49
N PHE A 75 -0.84 -11.60 35.66
CA PHE A 75 -0.64 -13.05 35.88
C PHE A 75 0.78 -13.50 36.21
N GLY A 76 1.72 -12.57 36.44
CA GLY A 76 3.01 -12.90 37.10
C GLY A 76 3.83 -14.02 36.45
N THR A 77 3.63 -14.30 35.16
CA THR A 77 4.41 -15.27 34.40
C THR A 77 5.59 -14.54 33.77
N VAL A 78 6.77 -14.76 34.34
CA VAL A 78 8.03 -14.50 33.64
C VAL A 78 8.08 -15.45 32.45
N SER A 79 7.98 -14.95 31.22
CA SER A 79 8.86 -15.35 30.09
C SER A 79 8.33 -14.87 28.74
N ASP A 80 9.24 -14.25 27.99
CA ASP A 80 9.21 -13.74 26.62
C ASP A 80 8.45 -12.43 26.37
N ASN A 81 9.23 -11.43 25.98
CA ASN A 81 8.75 -10.27 25.24
C ASN A 81 7.98 -10.77 23.99
N PRO A 82 6.68 -10.47 23.83
CA PRO A 82 5.87 -10.92 22.68
C PRO A 82 6.50 -10.60 21.33
N GLN A 83 7.17 -9.45 21.23
CA GLN A 83 7.90 -9.04 20.03
C GLN A 83 9.09 -9.95 19.76
N GLU A 84 9.86 -10.31 20.79
CA GLU A 84 11.00 -11.22 20.65
C GLU A 84 10.54 -12.61 20.20
N ARG A 85 9.38 -13.08 20.68
CA ARG A 85 8.77 -14.32 20.21
C ARG A 85 8.35 -14.22 18.75
N ALA A 86 7.67 -13.15 18.36
CA ALA A 86 7.27 -12.92 16.97
C ALA A 86 8.48 -12.88 16.01
N VAL A 87 9.57 -12.24 16.42
CA VAL A 87 10.83 -12.23 15.65
C VAL A 87 11.41 -13.64 15.50
N LYS A 88 11.44 -14.43 16.59
CA LYS A 88 11.93 -15.82 16.53
C LYS A 88 11.06 -16.69 15.62
N ASP A 89 9.73 -16.57 15.73
CA ASP A 89 8.78 -17.33 14.91
C ASP A 89 8.86 -16.94 13.43
N TYR A 90 9.08 -15.65 13.14
CA TYR A 90 9.33 -15.15 11.80
C TYR A 90 10.62 -15.75 11.21
N ILE A 91 11.75 -15.66 11.91
CA ILE A 91 13.02 -16.25 11.46
C ILE A 91 12.88 -17.77 11.27
N ALA A 92 12.24 -18.47 12.21
CA ALA A 92 11.98 -19.91 12.09
C ALA A 92 11.09 -20.24 10.88
N THR A 93 10.24 -19.33 10.44
CA THR A 93 9.43 -19.50 9.23
C THR A 93 10.28 -19.43 7.98
N ILE A 94 11.24 -18.50 7.90
CA ILE A 94 12.21 -18.44 6.80
C ILE A 94 13.06 -19.71 6.77
N GLU A 95 13.62 -20.11 7.92
CA GLU A 95 14.43 -21.32 8.04
C GLU A 95 13.67 -22.58 7.61
N ARG A 96 12.38 -22.70 7.95
CA ARG A 96 11.53 -23.83 7.52
C ARG A 96 11.30 -23.88 6.02
N ARG A 97 11.41 -22.76 5.30
CA ARG A 97 11.35 -22.73 3.83
C ARG A 97 12.68 -23.20 3.18
N GLY A 98 13.73 -23.38 3.98
CA GLY A 98 15.07 -23.73 3.50
C GLY A 98 15.82 -22.56 2.87
N GLU A 99 15.40 -21.33 3.18
CA GLU A 99 16.00 -20.09 2.71
C GLU A 99 17.14 -19.65 3.64
N ASP A 100 18.09 -18.87 3.12
CA ASP A 100 19.06 -18.15 3.96
C ASP A 100 18.31 -17.09 4.79
N PRO A 101 18.37 -17.14 6.14
CA PRO A 101 17.61 -16.23 7.00
C PRO A 101 17.93 -14.75 6.80
N VAL A 102 19.20 -14.42 6.53
CA VAL A 102 19.60 -13.03 6.30
C VAL A 102 19.01 -12.55 4.98
N ALA A 103 19.20 -13.32 3.91
CA ALA A 103 18.66 -13.00 2.59
C ALA A 103 17.13 -12.92 2.59
N GLY A 104 16.46 -13.81 3.34
CA GLY A 104 15.01 -13.80 3.50
C GLY A 104 14.50 -12.53 4.19
N VAL A 105 15.17 -12.11 5.28
CA VAL A 105 14.81 -10.85 5.96
C VAL A 105 14.97 -9.65 5.04
N PHE A 106 16.04 -9.59 4.25
CA PHE A 106 16.24 -8.53 3.26
C PHE A 106 15.17 -8.53 2.16
N ALA A 107 14.84 -9.71 1.61
CA ALA A 107 13.85 -9.83 0.57
C ALA A 107 12.46 -9.36 1.04
N ASP A 108 12.05 -9.78 2.23
CA ASP A 108 10.77 -9.35 2.82
C ASP A 108 10.78 -7.86 3.17
N ALA A 109 11.90 -7.32 3.68
CA ALA A 109 12.05 -5.88 3.94
C ALA A 109 11.97 -5.03 2.67
N ASP A 110 12.63 -5.46 1.59
CA ASP A 110 12.58 -4.78 0.29
C ASP A 110 11.17 -4.80 -0.29
N LEU A 111 10.46 -5.92 -0.16
CA LEU A 111 9.06 -6.04 -0.58
C LEU A 111 8.17 -5.06 0.20
N SER A 112 8.25 -5.05 1.54
CA SER A 112 7.50 -4.10 2.38
C SER A 112 7.84 -2.65 2.07
N LEU A 113 9.12 -2.32 1.82
CA LEU A 113 9.53 -0.98 1.38
C LEU A 113 8.94 -0.60 0.02
N ALA A 114 8.86 -1.55 -0.92
CA ALA A 114 8.23 -1.32 -2.22
C ALA A 114 6.72 -1.05 -2.06
N HIS A 115 6.02 -1.80 -1.20
CA HIS A 115 4.62 -1.53 -0.85
C HIS A 115 4.44 -0.14 -0.21
N ALA A 116 5.27 0.20 0.78
CA ALA A 116 5.26 1.49 1.45
C ALA A 116 5.47 2.66 0.47
N ARG A 117 6.43 2.54 -0.45
CA ARG A 117 6.67 3.56 -1.49
C ARG A 117 5.49 3.69 -2.46
N ARG A 118 4.77 2.59 -2.76
CA ARG A 118 3.52 2.66 -3.55
C ARG A 118 2.43 3.44 -2.82
N VAL A 119 2.32 3.30 -1.50
CA VAL A 119 1.39 4.12 -0.70
C VAL A 119 1.73 5.60 -0.80
N VAL A 120 3.01 5.97 -0.69
CA VAL A 120 3.44 7.37 -0.86
C VAL A 120 3.02 7.91 -2.23
N GLU A 121 3.26 7.15 -3.29
CA GLU A 121 2.91 7.57 -4.65
C GLU A 121 1.39 7.68 -4.86
N ALA A 122 0.62 6.70 -4.38
CA ALA A 122 -0.84 6.76 -4.42
C ALA A 122 -1.40 7.93 -3.59
N GLY A 123 -0.77 8.25 -2.45
CA GLY A 123 -1.11 9.41 -1.62
C GLY A 123 -0.87 10.74 -2.34
N ARG A 124 0.23 10.86 -3.11
CA ARG A 124 0.48 12.03 -3.96
C ARG A 124 -0.54 12.16 -5.08
N GLN A 125 -1.01 11.05 -5.65
CA GLN A 125 -2.08 11.05 -6.63
C GLN A 125 -3.42 11.48 -6.00
N ALA A 126 -3.75 10.98 -4.81
CA ALA A 126 -4.92 11.38 -4.05
C ALA A 126 -4.91 12.88 -3.67
N MET A 127 -3.73 13.45 -3.37
CA MET A 127 -3.57 14.90 -3.19
C MET A 127 -3.91 15.68 -4.48
N GLY A 128 -3.54 15.13 -5.64
CA GLY A 128 -3.86 15.67 -6.96
C GLY A 128 -5.32 15.48 -7.37
N ALA A 129 -6.09 14.65 -6.65
CA ALA A 129 -7.48 14.40 -6.94
C ALA A 129 -8.32 15.68 -6.84
N ILE A 130 -9.38 15.71 -7.63
CA ILE A 130 -10.23 16.89 -7.76
C ILE A 130 -11.02 17.13 -6.46
N THR A 131 -11.40 16.03 -5.79
CA THR A 131 -12.09 16.05 -4.51
C THR A 131 -11.37 15.13 -3.52
N PRO A 132 -10.30 15.61 -2.86
CA PRO A 132 -9.59 14.82 -1.85
C PRO A 132 -10.49 14.59 -0.63
N VAL A 133 -10.33 13.44 0.03
CA VAL A 133 -11.24 13.02 1.10
C VAL A 133 -10.48 12.91 2.43
N PRO A 134 -11.08 13.34 3.56
CA PRO A 134 -10.44 13.18 4.88
C PRO A 134 -10.05 11.73 5.22
N SER A 135 -10.75 10.74 4.67
CA SER A 135 -10.44 9.32 4.89
C SER A 135 -9.08 8.92 4.36
N ASP A 136 -8.56 9.62 3.35
CA ASP A 136 -7.27 9.29 2.72
C ASP A 136 -6.12 9.57 3.70
N ILE A 137 -6.29 10.58 4.57
CA ILE A 137 -5.38 10.87 5.69
C ILE A 137 -5.33 9.69 6.66
N ALA A 138 -6.50 9.15 7.03
CA ALA A 138 -6.57 8.00 7.92
C ALA A 138 -5.92 6.74 7.32
N THR A 139 -6.04 6.55 6.00
CA THR A 139 -5.33 5.47 5.29
C THR A 139 -3.81 5.66 5.34
N LEU A 140 -3.32 6.89 5.13
CA LEU A 140 -1.89 7.20 5.23
C LEU A 140 -1.35 7.03 6.66
N GLU A 141 -2.09 7.45 7.67
CA GLU A 141 -1.70 7.26 9.09
C GLU A 141 -1.63 5.78 9.48
N ARG A 142 -2.58 4.96 8.99
CA ARG A 142 -2.50 3.50 9.15
C ARG A 142 -1.24 2.95 8.49
N ALA A 143 -0.97 3.31 7.23
CA ALA A 143 0.21 2.86 6.52
C ALA A 143 1.53 3.29 7.20
N ILE A 144 1.56 4.47 7.84
CA ILE A 144 2.70 4.90 8.67
C ILE A 144 2.89 3.95 9.86
N SER A 145 1.81 3.54 10.52
CA SER A 145 1.87 2.56 11.61
C SER A 145 2.41 1.22 11.13
N ASP A 146 1.86 0.68 10.04
CA ASP A 146 2.27 -0.60 9.45
C ASP A 146 3.77 -0.56 9.02
N THR A 147 4.22 0.57 8.46
CA THR A 147 5.62 0.78 8.07
C THR A 147 6.56 0.85 9.28
N ARG A 148 6.11 1.45 10.41
CA ARG A 148 6.87 1.47 11.67
C ARG A 148 7.01 0.08 12.27
N GLU A 149 5.95 -0.73 12.18
CA GLU A 149 5.97 -2.13 12.62
C GLU A 149 6.95 -2.95 11.78
N CYS A 150 6.87 -2.85 10.44
CA CYS A 150 7.82 -3.48 9.52
C CYS A 150 9.27 -3.16 9.89
N ARG A 151 9.60 -1.87 10.02
CA ARG A 151 10.95 -1.44 10.42
C ARG A 151 11.40 -2.12 11.71
N THR A 152 10.52 -2.14 12.70
CA THR A 152 10.81 -2.67 14.03
C THR A 152 11.07 -4.18 13.97
N MET A 153 10.24 -4.91 13.22
CA MET A 153 10.35 -6.37 13.08
C MET A 153 11.58 -6.79 12.28
N TYR A 154 11.84 -6.15 11.12
CA TYR A 154 13.00 -6.50 10.29
C TYR A 154 14.33 -6.13 10.98
N VAL A 155 14.42 -4.96 11.63
CA VAL A 155 15.62 -4.58 12.39
C VAL A 155 15.88 -5.56 13.53
N ALA A 156 14.84 -5.90 14.32
CA ALA A 156 14.98 -6.85 15.41
C ALA A 156 15.34 -8.26 14.93
N ALA A 157 14.84 -8.66 13.76
CA ALA A 157 15.23 -9.92 13.13
C ALA A 157 16.71 -9.94 12.74
N LEU A 158 17.21 -8.89 12.08
CA LEU A 158 18.63 -8.75 11.73
C LEU A 158 19.53 -8.72 12.97
N GLU A 159 19.19 -7.96 14.01
CA GLU A 159 19.90 -7.94 15.30
C GLU A 159 19.89 -9.31 16.00
N THR A 160 18.85 -10.11 15.77
CA THR A 160 18.75 -11.47 16.33
C THR A 160 19.59 -12.46 15.53
N LEU A 161 19.68 -12.30 14.21
CA LEU A 161 20.58 -13.07 13.36
C LEU A 161 22.06 -12.72 13.63
N GLU A 162 22.40 -11.44 13.80
CA GLU A 162 23.74 -10.98 14.23
C GLU A 162 24.16 -11.68 15.54
N ARG A 163 23.28 -11.69 16.56
CA ARG A 163 23.55 -12.38 17.84
C ARG A 163 23.63 -13.91 17.73
N ARG A 164 23.15 -14.50 16.63
CA ARG A 164 23.21 -15.93 16.33
C ARG A 164 24.40 -16.28 15.42
N ASP A 165 25.38 -15.38 15.30
CA ASP A 165 26.59 -15.52 14.48
C ASP A 165 26.34 -15.63 12.96
N TRP A 166 25.20 -15.12 12.47
CA TRP A 166 25.00 -14.91 11.03
C TRP A 166 25.80 -13.70 10.53
N ASP A 167 26.16 -13.71 9.24
CA ASP A 167 26.87 -12.61 8.58
C ASP A 167 25.91 -11.42 8.34
N VAL A 168 25.68 -10.65 9.40
CA VAL A 168 24.90 -9.41 9.39
C VAL A 168 25.79 -8.31 9.95
N SER A 169 26.12 -7.32 9.12
CA SER A 169 26.89 -6.18 9.58
C SER A 169 25.99 -5.15 10.27
N ARG A 170 26.56 -4.35 11.18
CA ARG A 170 25.85 -3.18 11.72
C ARG A 170 25.40 -2.22 10.61
N THR A 171 26.13 -2.13 9.50
CA THR A 171 25.77 -1.31 8.34
C THR A 171 24.46 -1.80 7.70
N ASP A 172 24.27 -3.10 7.59
CA ASP A 172 23.07 -3.71 7.01
C ASP A 172 21.80 -3.34 7.80
N ILE A 173 21.90 -3.43 9.13
CA ILE A 173 20.81 -3.02 10.05
C ILE A 173 20.48 -1.53 9.87
N LEU A 174 21.51 -0.68 9.76
CA LEU A 174 21.33 0.76 9.56
C LEU A 174 20.67 1.08 8.22
N VAL A 175 21.08 0.41 7.13
CA VAL A 175 20.50 0.62 5.80
C VAL A 175 19.00 0.35 5.80
N ILE A 176 18.55 -0.76 6.38
CA ILE A 176 17.12 -1.08 6.48
C ILE A 176 16.39 -0.05 7.34
N ARG A 177 16.93 0.27 8.52
CA ARG A 177 16.32 1.23 9.44
C ARG A 177 16.15 2.61 8.81
N ASP A 178 17.17 3.09 8.12
CA ASP A 178 17.19 4.41 7.51
C ASP A 178 16.26 4.46 6.30
N ALA A 179 16.19 3.41 5.48
CA ALA A 179 15.27 3.31 4.35
C ALA A 179 13.79 3.36 4.80
N PHE A 180 13.42 2.64 5.86
CA PHE A 180 12.07 2.71 6.43
C PHE A 180 11.80 4.07 7.06
N THR A 181 12.77 4.66 7.76
CA THR A 181 12.61 5.98 8.39
C THR A 181 12.35 7.07 7.36
N GLN A 182 13.13 7.10 6.27
CA GLN A 182 12.88 8.01 5.15
C GLN A 182 11.49 7.80 4.54
N THR A 183 11.05 6.55 4.37
CA THR A 183 9.74 6.27 3.78
C THR A 183 8.58 6.69 4.70
N ILE A 184 8.74 6.55 6.03
CA ILE A 184 7.78 7.06 7.03
C ILE A 184 7.69 8.58 6.96
N ASP A 185 8.83 9.27 6.85
CA ASP A 185 8.86 10.73 6.73
C ASP A 185 8.18 11.19 5.44
N ASP A 186 8.44 10.51 4.31
CA ASP A 186 7.79 10.80 3.03
C ASP A 186 6.26 10.59 3.08
N MET A 187 5.78 9.56 3.79
CA MET A 187 4.35 9.36 4.04
C MET A 187 3.76 10.47 4.90
N GLY A 188 4.44 10.88 5.97
CA GLY A 188 4.00 11.98 6.84
C GLY A 188 3.83 13.28 6.10
N VAL A 189 4.84 13.66 5.29
CA VAL A 189 4.75 14.83 4.39
C VAL A 189 3.57 14.70 3.43
N THR A 190 3.33 13.51 2.88
CA THR A 190 2.21 13.28 1.97
C THR A 190 0.85 13.41 2.69
N ALA A 191 0.72 12.91 3.91
CA ALA A 191 -0.49 13.05 4.72
C ALA A 191 -0.80 14.51 5.05
N ASP A 192 0.23 15.30 5.42
CA ASP A 192 0.10 16.74 5.67
C ASP A 192 -0.40 17.47 4.41
N LEU A 193 0.18 17.18 3.24
CA LEU A 193 -0.23 17.81 1.99
C LEU A 193 -1.67 17.45 1.59
N VAL A 194 -2.09 16.19 1.80
CA VAL A 194 -3.49 15.79 1.60
C VAL A 194 -4.40 16.54 2.56
N ALA A 195 -4.02 16.67 3.84
CA ALA A 195 -4.80 17.39 4.84
C ALA A 195 -4.97 18.88 4.49
N GLU A 196 -3.89 19.54 4.08
CA GLU A 196 -3.92 20.93 3.61
C GLU A 196 -4.86 21.10 2.41
N ARG A 197 -4.80 20.17 1.45
CA ARG A 197 -5.66 20.20 0.26
C ARG A 197 -7.13 20.02 0.62
N VAL A 198 -7.45 19.06 1.49
CA VAL A 198 -8.81 18.83 2.00
C VAL A 198 -9.34 20.09 2.68
N ALA A 199 -8.56 20.72 3.55
CA ALA A 199 -8.94 21.95 4.23
C ALA A 199 -9.19 23.11 3.24
N ALA A 200 -8.35 23.24 2.21
CA ALA A 200 -8.51 24.27 1.18
C ALA A 200 -9.75 24.08 0.31
N VAL A 201 -10.15 22.84 0.02
CA VAL A 201 -11.39 22.55 -0.72
C VAL A 201 -12.61 22.87 0.14
N GLN A 202 -12.66 22.37 1.37
CA GLN A 202 -13.77 22.63 2.29
C GLN A 202 -13.93 24.12 2.62
N GLY A 203 -12.82 24.86 2.72
CA GLY A 203 -12.84 26.31 2.89
C GLY A 203 -13.53 27.01 1.72
N ARG A 204 -13.21 26.64 0.48
CA ARG A 204 -13.83 27.24 -0.73
C ARG A 204 -15.32 26.97 -0.82
N ASP A 205 -15.77 25.75 -0.49
CA ASP A 205 -17.19 25.39 -0.54
C ASP A 205 -18.02 26.21 0.46
N ARG A 206 -17.49 26.44 1.68
CA ARG A 206 -18.14 27.31 2.68
C ARG A 206 -18.29 28.76 2.22
N PHE A 207 -17.30 29.31 1.50
CA PHE A 207 -17.41 30.67 0.93
C PHE A 207 -18.38 30.76 -0.25
N ALA A 208 -18.53 29.69 -1.03
CA ALA A 208 -19.49 29.64 -2.14
C ALA A 208 -20.95 29.55 -1.63
N GLU A 209 -21.18 28.80 -0.55
CA GLU A 209 -22.49 28.67 0.10
C GLU A 209 -22.93 29.96 0.82
N HIS A 210 -21.98 30.77 1.31
CA HIS A 210 -22.26 32.01 2.03
C HIS A 210 -22.33 33.27 1.16
N ARG A 211 -22.41 33.15 -0.18
CA ARG A 211 -22.71 34.30 -1.05
C ARG A 211 -24.16 34.74 -0.76
N PRO A 212 -24.40 35.90 -0.12
CA PRO A 212 -25.75 36.42 0.01
C PRO A 212 -26.25 36.70 -1.40
N GLY A 213 -27.46 36.24 -1.70
CA GLY A 213 -28.08 36.36 -3.01
C GLY A 213 -27.84 37.74 -3.61
N SER A 214 -27.20 37.77 -4.77
CA SER A 214 -27.41 38.85 -5.72
C SER A 214 -28.88 38.80 -6.10
N ASP A 215 -29.68 39.55 -5.36
CA ASP A 215 -31.08 39.82 -5.63
C ASP A 215 -31.13 40.66 -6.91
N THR A 216 -31.00 39.97 -8.06
CA THR A 216 -31.34 40.51 -9.37
C THR A 216 -32.76 40.07 -9.70
N GLY A 217 -33.72 40.73 -9.05
CA GLY A 217 -35.07 40.91 -9.55
C GLY A 217 -35.40 42.38 -9.31
N GLY A 218 -35.57 43.24 -10.31
CA GLY A 218 -36.28 42.99 -11.57
C GLY A 218 -37.58 43.78 -11.48
N GLU A 219 -37.47 45.05 -11.91
CA GLU A 219 -38.50 46.02 -12.35
C GLU A 219 -39.90 46.03 -11.71
#